data_AF-A0A9D3YX09-F1
#
_entry.id   AF-A0A9D3YX09-F1
#
_cell.length_a   1.000
_cell.length_b   1.000
_cell.length_c   1.000
_cell.angle_alpha   90.00
_cell.angle_beta   90.00
_cell.angle_gamma   90.00
#
_symmetry.space_group_name_H-M   'P 1'
#
loop_
_entity.id
_entity.type
_entity.pdbx_description
1 polymer ?
#
loop_
_entity_poly.entity_id
_entity_poly.type
_entity_poly.pdbx_seq_one_letter_code
_entity_poly.pdbx_strand_id
1 'polypeptide(L)'
;MDDVRLVVIGALVQQQNQNLLRLQQAVDRRRRERRRRDRVVWVRKWILRRPEHGLYNKLMVELKNEDPRAFHHFRRMPPAMFDEVVQRLTPPIDQTRHQLPTKPGTWSQSGNHPTAPGLW
;
A
#
# COMPACT_ATOMS: atom_id res chain seq x y z
N MET A 1 49.66 26.46 32.36
CA MET A 1 49.24 25.04 32.39
C MET A 1 47.72 24.89 32.35
N ASP A 2 46.96 25.91 32.80
CA ASP A 2 45.50 25.85 32.92
C ASP A 2 44.74 26.07 31.60
N ASP A 3 45.28 26.88 30.68
CA ASP A 3 44.63 27.18 29.39
C ASP A 3 44.46 25.94 28.50
N VAL A 4 45.45 25.06 28.47
CA VAL A 4 45.40 23.82 27.68
C VAL A 4 44.33 22.87 28.23
N ARG A 5 44.17 22.80 29.55
CA ARG A 5 43.14 21.98 30.20
C ARG A 5 41.74 22.51 29.89
N LEU A 6 41.56 23.83 29.91
CA LEU A 6 40.28 24.47 29.55
C LEU A 6 39.91 24.24 28.09
N VAL A 7 40.87 24.30 27.17
CA VAL A 7 40.64 23.99 25.75
C VAL A 7 40.25 22.52 25.55
N VAL A 8 40.94 21.59 26.23
CA VAL A 8 40.62 20.15 26.16
C VAL A 8 39.23 19.85 26.74
N ILE A 9 38.88 20.45 27.87
CA ILE A 9 37.55 20.33 28.48
C ILE A 9 36.49 20.91 27.54
N GLY A 10 36.73 22.08 26.95
CA GLY A 10 35.83 22.70 25.98
C GLY A 10 35.62 21.83 24.74
N ALA A 11 36.68 21.24 24.21
CA ALA A 11 36.61 20.31 23.07
C ALA A 11 35.82 19.03 23.41
N LEU A 12 36.01 18.49 24.62
CA LEU A 12 35.27 17.31 25.08
C LEU A 12 33.78 17.59 25.24
N VAL A 13 33.41 18.72 25.84
CA VAL A 13 32.01 19.16 25.99
C VAL A 13 31.39 19.40 24.61
N GLN A 14 32.13 20.02 23.70
CA GLN A 14 31.65 20.25 22.33
C GLN A 14 31.41 18.92 21.59
N GLN A 15 32.31 17.94 21.75
CA GLN A 15 32.15 16.61 21.18
C GLN A 15 30.94 15.88 21.78
N GLN A 16 30.71 15.99 23.09
CA GLN A 16 29.53 15.44 23.75
C GLN A 16 28.24 16.05 23.21
N ASN A 17 28.18 17.38 23.05
CA ASN A 17 27.03 18.08 22.47
C ASN A 17 26.74 17.64 21.03
N GLN A 18 27.79 17.46 20.21
CA GLN A 18 27.64 16.93 18.84
C GLN A 18 27.08 15.51 18.84
N ASN A 19 27.52 14.65 19.74
CA ASN A 19 27.01 13.29 19.87
C ASN A 19 25.53 13.27 20.30
N LEU A 20 25.14 14.11 21.26
CA LEU A 20 23.75 14.27 21.68
C LEU A 20 22.86 14.74 20.52
N LEU A 21 23.32 15.71 19.74
CA LEU A 21 22.57 16.19 18.56
C LEU A 21 22.36 15.08 17.52
N ARG A 22 23.40 14.29 17.24
CA ARG A 22 23.32 13.15 16.32
C ARG A 22 22.32 12.10 16.79
N LEU A 23 22.34 11.78 18.09
CA LEU A 23 21.38 10.85 18.69
C LEU A 23 19.94 11.37 18.57
N GLN A 24 19.72 12.64 18.87
CA GLN A 24 18.41 13.28 18.74
C GLN A 24 17.89 13.21 17.30
N GLN A 25 18.73 13.53 16.32
CA GLN A 25 18.38 13.43 14.89
C GLN A 25 18.03 11.99 14.47
N ALA A 26 18.77 10.99 14.97
CA ALA A 26 18.48 9.58 14.69
C ALA A 26 17.13 9.14 15.28
N VAL A 27 16.83 9.57 16.51
CA VAL A 27 15.53 9.32 17.16
C VAL A 27 14.39 9.98 16.39
N ASP A 28 14.55 11.24 16.00
CA ASP A 28 13.54 12.00 15.26
C ASP A 28 13.30 11.42 13.87
N ARG A 29 14.35 10.99 13.18
CA ARG A 29 14.24 10.26 11.91
C ARG A 29 13.42 8.99 12.09
N ARG A 30 13.73 8.17 13.10
CA ARG A 30 13.02 6.92 13.38
C ARG A 30 11.55 7.16 13.75
N ARG A 31 11.25 8.23 14.50
CA ARG A 31 9.87 8.64 14.81
C ARG A 31 9.10 9.05 13.56
N ARG A 32 9.72 9.83 12.66
CA ARG A 32 9.11 10.24 11.38
C ARG A 32 8.83 9.03 10.48
N GLU A 33 9.76 8.10 10.37
CA GLU A 33 9.60 6.88 9.58
C GLU A 33 8.45 6.00 10.11
N ARG A 34 8.35 5.82 11.44
CA ARG A 34 7.21 5.09 12.06
C ARG A 34 5.88 5.78 11.76
N ARG A 35 5.79 7.10 12.00
CA ARG A 35 4.57 7.89 11.72
C ARG A 35 4.16 7.80 10.24
N ARG A 36 5.12 7.79 9.31
CA ARG A 36 4.85 7.59 7.88
C ARG A 36 4.28 6.20 7.61
N ARG A 37 4.85 5.15 8.21
CA ARG A 37 4.33 3.77 8.08
C ARG A 37 2.91 3.64 8.64
N ASP A 38 2.64 4.22 9.80
CA ASP A 38 1.32 4.14 10.45
C ASP A 38 0.21 4.81 9.63
N ARG A 39 0.53 5.82 8.82
CA ARG A 39 -0.41 6.51 7.91
C ARG A 39 -0.67 5.78 6.58
N VAL A 40 0.06 4.69 6.29
CA VAL A 40 0.03 4.01 4.97
C VAL A 40 -0.60 2.61 5.05
N VAL A 41 -0.94 2.12 6.24
CA VAL A 41 -1.52 0.78 6.39
C VAL A 41 -3.02 0.80 6.05
N TRP A 42 -3.35 0.59 4.78
CA TRP A 42 -4.73 0.38 4.32
C TRP A 42 -5.35 -0.92 4.86
N VAL A 43 -4.53 -1.94 5.10
CA VAL A 43 -4.97 -3.26 5.58
C VAL A 43 -4.06 -3.75 6.71
N ARG A 44 -4.63 -4.04 7.89
CA ARG A 44 -3.88 -4.57 9.03
C ARG A 44 -3.35 -5.98 8.74
N LYS A 45 -2.14 -6.31 9.20
CA LYS A 45 -1.48 -7.61 8.96
C LYS A 45 -2.36 -8.83 9.29
N TRP A 46 -3.14 -8.76 10.37
CA TRP A 46 -4.00 -9.87 10.77
C TRP A 46 -5.16 -10.13 9.79
N ILE A 47 -5.61 -9.11 9.04
CA ILE A 47 -6.63 -9.25 7.99
C ILE A 47 -6.07 -10.03 6.80
N LEU A 48 -4.77 -9.96 6.55
CA LEU A 48 -4.11 -10.71 5.49
C LEU A 48 -4.06 -12.23 5.76
N ARG A 49 -4.33 -12.67 6.99
CA ARG A 49 -4.45 -14.10 7.36
C ARG A 49 -5.78 -14.73 6.93
N ARG A 50 -6.73 -13.97 6.37
CA ARG A 50 -8.03 -14.49 5.91
C ARG A 50 -7.93 -15.72 4.98
N PRO A 51 -6.98 -15.81 4.03
CA PRO A 51 -6.82 -17.00 3.19
C PRO A 51 -6.38 -18.23 3.98
N GLU A 52 -5.59 -18.05 5.05
CA GLU A 52 -5.12 -19.14 5.92
C GLU A 52 -6.27 -19.76 6.70
N HIS A 53 -7.36 -19.01 6.93
CA HIS A 53 -8.55 -19.46 7.65
C HIS A 53 -9.70 -19.75 6.67
N GLY A 54 -9.37 -20.31 5.50
CA GLY A 54 -10.20 -20.44 4.28
C GLY A 54 -11.60 -21.04 4.40
N LEU A 55 -12.07 -21.34 5.61
CA LEU A 55 -13.45 -21.66 5.95
C LEU A 55 -14.43 -20.57 5.49
N TYR A 56 -14.04 -19.28 5.53
CA TYR A 56 -14.96 -18.18 5.20
C TYR A 56 -15.58 -18.31 3.81
N ASN A 57 -14.78 -18.59 2.78
CA ASN A 57 -15.30 -18.65 1.40
C ASN A 57 -16.26 -19.85 1.22
N LYS A 58 -15.94 -21.00 1.81
CA LYS A 58 -16.80 -22.19 1.77
C LYS A 58 -18.09 -21.98 2.57
N LEU A 59 -17.96 -21.49 3.80
CA LEU A 59 -19.08 -21.17 4.69
C LEU A 59 -20.07 -20.19 4.04
N MET A 60 -19.57 -19.16 3.33
CA MET A 60 -20.46 -18.21 2.66
C MET A 60 -21.25 -18.83 1.50
N VAL A 61 -20.71 -19.83 0.82
CA VAL A 61 -21.42 -20.58 -0.23
C VAL A 61 -22.44 -21.53 0.39
N GLU A 62 -22.05 -22.28 1.42
CA GLU A 62 -22.92 -23.21 2.16
C GLU A 62 -24.10 -22.47 2.79
N LEU A 63 -23.86 -21.39 3.54
CA LEU A 63 -24.92 -20.60 4.17
C LEU A 63 -25.86 -19.96 3.15
N LYS A 64 -25.35 -19.55 1.99
CA LYS A 64 -26.20 -18.98 0.93
C LYS A 64 -27.18 -20.00 0.38
N ASN A 65 -26.76 -21.26 0.26
CA ASN A 65 -27.55 -22.34 -0.33
C ASN A 65 -28.47 -23.03 0.68
N GLU A 66 -28.00 -23.23 1.91
CA GLU A 66 -28.65 -24.08 2.92
C GLU A 66 -29.43 -23.28 3.97
N ASP A 67 -28.93 -22.11 4.41
CA ASP A 67 -29.57 -21.29 5.45
C ASP A 67 -29.47 -19.78 5.18
N PRO A 68 -30.41 -19.23 4.38
CA PRO A 68 -30.47 -17.80 4.10
C PRO A 68 -30.66 -16.92 5.35
N ARG A 69 -31.21 -17.45 6.46
CA ARG A 69 -31.37 -16.70 7.71
C ARG A 69 -30.03 -16.56 8.43
N ALA A 70 -29.26 -17.63 8.55
CA ALA A 70 -27.91 -17.57 9.08
C ALA A 70 -26.98 -16.71 8.19
N PHE A 71 -27.13 -16.78 6.86
CA PHE A 71 -26.46 -15.86 5.94
C PHE A 71 -26.81 -14.40 6.26
N HIS A 72 -28.10 -14.09 6.46
CA HIS A 72 -28.55 -12.75 6.83
C HIS A 72 -27.97 -12.30 8.17
N HIS A 73 -27.92 -13.17 9.19
CA HIS A 73 -27.30 -12.80 10.48
C HIS A 73 -25.81 -12.46 10.33
N PHE A 74 -25.10 -13.21 9.49
CA PHE A 74 -23.67 -13.04 9.30
C PHE A 74 -23.34 -11.83 8.40
N ARG A 75 -24.08 -11.64 7.30
CA ARG A 75 -23.87 -10.57 6.31
C ARG A 75 -24.68 -9.30 6.57
N ARG A 76 -25.67 -9.37 7.47
CA ARG A 76 -26.67 -8.31 7.75
C ARG A 76 -27.47 -7.88 6.51
N MET A 77 -27.54 -8.75 5.51
CA MET A 77 -28.32 -8.54 4.29
C MET A 77 -28.72 -9.89 3.68
N PRO A 78 -29.87 -9.97 2.97
CA PRO A 78 -30.28 -11.18 2.28
C PRO A 78 -29.33 -11.55 1.14
N PRO A 79 -29.24 -12.84 0.76
CA PRO A 79 -28.45 -13.28 -0.39
C PRO A 79 -28.73 -12.51 -1.69
N ALA A 80 -30.00 -12.24 -2.00
CA ALA A 80 -30.39 -11.53 -3.22
C ALA A 80 -29.84 -10.10 -3.27
N MET A 81 -29.88 -9.38 -2.13
CA MET A 81 -29.31 -8.04 -2.01
C MET A 81 -27.78 -8.06 -2.14
N PHE A 82 -27.14 -9.09 -1.58
CA PHE A 82 -25.71 -9.28 -1.73
C PHE A 82 -25.32 -9.48 -3.20
N ASP A 83 -26.04 -10.34 -3.92
CA ASP A 83 -25.78 -10.62 -5.34
C ASP A 83 -25.98 -9.38 -6.21
N GLU A 84 -27.02 -8.60 -5.94
CA GLU A 84 -27.26 -7.33 -6.62
C GLU A 84 -26.10 -6.34 -6.41
N VAL A 85 -25.61 -6.21 -5.17
CA VAL A 85 -24.47 -5.35 -4.86
C VAL A 85 -23.21 -5.86 -5.56
N VAL A 86 -22.97 -7.18 -5.56
CA VAL A 86 -21.83 -7.78 -6.28
C VAL A 86 -21.94 -7.49 -7.77
N GLN A 87 -23.11 -7.66 -8.38
CA GLN A 87 -23.32 -7.39 -9.80
C GLN A 87 -23.08 -5.91 -10.15
N ARG A 88 -23.53 -4.98 -9.31
CA ARG A 88 -23.31 -3.54 -9.50
C ARG A 88 -21.86 -3.11 -9.31
N LEU A 89 -21.15 -3.74 -8.37
CA LEU A 89 -19.73 -3.47 -8.07
C LEU A 89 -18.77 -4.26 -8.98
N THR A 90 -19.29 -5.23 -9.70
CA THR A 90 -18.60 -6.00 -10.74
C THR A 90 -19.15 -5.58 -12.12
N PRO A 91 -19.09 -4.30 -12.53
CA PRO A 91 -19.22 -4.00 -13.94
C PRO A 91 -18.17 -4.83 -14.71
N PRO A 92 -18.35 -5.08 -16.01
CA PRO A 92 -17.38 -5.84 -16.80
C PRO A 92 -16.02 -5.22 -16.57
N ILE A 93 -15.15 -5.93 -15.87
CA ILE A 93 -13.74 -5.58 -15.76
C ILE A 93 -13.23 -5.75 -17.18
N ASP A 94 -13.32 -4.68 -17.96
CA ASP A 94 -12.89 -4.67 -19.33
C ASP A 94 -11.41 -5.07 -19.31
N GLN A 95 -11.12 -6.26 -19.85
CA GLN A 95 -9.79 -6.87 -19.88
C GLN A 95 -8.74 -5.94 -20.52
N THR A 96 -9.19 -4.88 -21.18
CA THR A 96 -8.39 -3.79 -21.75
C THR A 96 -7.62 -2.98 -20.69
N ARG A 97 -8.13 -2.81 -19.45
CA ARG A 97 -7.51 -1.88 -18.48
C ARG A 97 -6.37 -2.50 -17.65
N HIS A 98 -6.35 -3.82 -17.52
CA HIS A 98 -5.34 -4.53 -16.72
C HIS A 98 -4.19 -5.10 -17.56
N GLN A 99 -4.25 -4.97 -18.88
CA GLN A 99 -3.11 -5.20 -19.78
C GLN A 99 -2.24 -3.93 -19.86
N LEU A 100 -1.70 -3.50 -18.72
CA LEU A 100 -0.47 -2.71 -18.74
C LEU A 100 0.59 -3.60 -19.40
N PRO A 101 1.35 -3.12 -20.41
CA PRO A 101 2.32 -3.94 -21.10
C PRO A 101 3.39 -4.39 -20.10
N THR A 102 3.30 -5.66 -19.68
CA THR A 102 4.28 -6.31 -18.81
C THR A 102 5.51 -6.73 -19.63
N LYS A 103 6.14 -5.80 -20.35
CA LYS A 103 7.51 -5.95 -20.85
C LYS A 103 8.15 -4.56 -21.01
N PRO A 104 9.31 -4.29 -20.39
CA PRO A 104 10.09 -3.10 -20.70
C PRO A 104 10.82 -3.32 -22.03
N GLY A 105 10.64 -2.40 -22.98
CA GLY A 105 11.53 -2.29 -24.14
C GLY A 105 11.14 -3.11 -25.35
N THR A 106 10.12 -2.65 -26.08
CA THR A 106 10.05 -2.80 -27.54
C THR A 106 9.31 -1.58 -28.09
N TRP A 107 10.03 -0.48 -28.32
CA TRP A 107 9.59 0.49 -29.32
C TRP A 107 9.75 -0.21 -30.68
N SER A 108 8.72 -0.93 -31.11
CA SER A 108 8.67 -1.49 -32.45
C SER A 108 8.47 -0.33 -33.42
N GLN A 109 9.55 0.05 -34.10
CA GLN A 109 9.45 0.79 -35.34
C GLN A 109 8.60 -0.03 -36.34
N SER A 110 7.41 0.46 -36.65
CA SER A 110 6.77 0.28 -37.95
C SER A 110 5.92 1.54 -38.14
N GLY A 111 6.20 2.44 -39.06
CA GLY A 111 6.40 2.17 -40.48
C GLY A 111 5.07 2.41 -41.19
N ASN A 112 4.94 3.62 -41.75
CA ASN A 112 3.99 4.07 -42.79
C ASN A 112 2.55 4.43 -42.39
N HIS A 113 2.20 5.73 -42.50
CA HIS A 113 1.33 6.24 -43.58
C HIS A 113 1.33 7.80 -43.64
N PRO A 114 0.77 8.43 -44.70
CA PRO A 114 1.43 8.94 -45.90
C PRO A 114 1.74 10.45 -45.90
N THR A 115 2.63 10.81 -46.83
CA THR A 115 2.76 12.13 -47.45
C THR A 115 1.41 12.69 -47.93
N ALA A 116 1.10 13.93 -47.57
CA ALA A 116 0.28 14.86 -48.36
C ALA A 116 0.67 16.31 -48.00
N PRO A 117 0.51 17.28 -48.94
CA PRO A 117 1.44 18.38 -49.16
C PRO A 117 1.13 19.63 -48.34
N GLY A 118 2.13 20.50 -48.25
CA GLY A 118 2.12 21.69 -47.40
C GLY A 118 1.03 22.70 -47.70
N LEU A 119 0.73 23.50 -46.68
CA LEU A 119 0.08 24.80 -46.74
C LEU A 119 0.56 25.60 -45.50
N TRP A 120 1.36 26.64 -45.80
CA TRP A 120 1.72 27.84 -45.02
C TRP A 120 2.33 27.70 -43.62
#